data_AF-A0A953BSS4-F1
#
_entry.id   AF-A0A953BSS4-F1
#
_cell.length_a   1.000
_cell.length_b   1.000
_cell.length_c   1.000
_cell.angle_alpha   90.00
_cell.angle_beta   90.00
_cell.angle_gamma   90.00
#
_symmetry.space_group_name_H-M   'P 1'
#
loop_
_entity.id
_entity.type
_entity.pdbx_description
1 polymer ?
#
loop_
_entity_poly.entity_id
_entity_poly.type
_entity_poly.pdbx_seq_one_letter_code
_entity_poly.pdbx_strand_id
1 'polypeptide(L)'
;MSPLTLRLFALFVGAVVFGSPVHVFAEPRLAAPIEDVAKQLLDDERPGPERETLIQAHGGAAPELIAAMSRGLGDDLQEEYRRIPWIWRVAVAAGRRNDTAELRRMLDVSLPREGEQLTDWQAVVVGGGAVMGVSDAGAWPAERIPELLGDSADLKARWGAVVDLASAMADHEPTNTGTRYDALRLIAVDGWTRRGEQLTRYLRKGTHAELQMGAVSATADVRDPAATQALLNALPGLEEENRKLALRGLMRTEDRQLALLEAVRTGAFTADLLDAPTREALRESRSPEIRELAAQILAVE
;
A
#
# COMPACT_ATOMS: atom_id res chain seq x y z
N MET A 1 3.18 19.06 19.17
CA MET A 1 4.50 19.48 18.67
C MET A 1 4.65 18.90 17.26
N SER A 2 4.74 19.58 16.13
CA SER A 2 4.53 20.96 15.67
C SER A 2 3.79 20.84 14.33
N PRO A 3 2.87 21.75 13.97
CA PRO A 3 2.08 21.72 12.74
C PRO A 3 2.81 22.43 11.59
N LEU A 4 2.45 22.17 10.33
CA LEU A 4 2.71 23.12 9.25
C LEU A 4 1.64 23.05 8.16
N THR A 5 0.94 24.16 8.08
CA THR A 5 -0.24 24.48 7.30
C THR A 5 0.16 25.25 6.02
N LEU A 6 -0.63 25.06 4.97
CA LEU A 6 -1.12 26.09 4.01
C LEU A 6 -0.20 26.68 2.91
N ARG A 7 -0.62 26.41 1.66
CA ARG A 7 -0.86 27.29 0.48
C ARG A 7 0.13 28.41 0.12
N LEU A 8 0.48 28.49 -1.18
CA LEU A 8 0.38 29.72 -1.97
C LEU A 8 0.31 29.42 -3.48
N PHE A 9 -0.73 29.88 -4.16
CA PHE A 9 -0.76 30.03 -5.62
C PHE A 9 -1.21 31.47 -5.90
N ALA A 10 -0.33 32.28 -6.49
CA ALA A 10 -0.65 33.60 -6.99
C ALA A 10 0.02 33.78 -8.36
N LEU A 11 -0.80 34.16 -9.34
CA LEU A 11 -0.43 34.51 -10.70
C LEU A 11 0.51 35.72 -10.74
N PHE A 12 1.54 35.62 -11.58
CA PHE A 12 2.18 36.80 -12.19
C PHE A 12 2.40 36.52 -13.68
N VAL A 13 1.76 37.34 -14.51
CA VAL A 13 2.02 37.44 -15.95
C VAL A 13 3.06 38.54 -16.14
N GLY A 14 4.24 38.18 -16.63
CA GLY A 14 5.28 39.11 -17.01
C GLY A 14 6.03 38.54 -18.21
N ALA A 15 5.83 39.14 -19.39
CA ALA A 15 6.56 38.80 -20.60
C ALA A 15 7.99 39.33 -20.49
N VAL A 16 8.97 38.42 -20.53
CA VAL A 16 10.39 38.75 -20.64
C VAL A 16 11.00 37.88 -21.74
N VAL A 17 11.48 38.52 -22.79
CA VAL A 17 12.26 37.92 -23.88
C VAL A 17 13.73 37.91 -23.45
N PHE A 18 14.27 36.74 -23.14
CA PHE A 18 15.72 36.51 -23.00
C PHE A 18 16.13 35.32 -23.87
N GLY A 19 17.24 35.50 -24.60
CA GLY A 19 17.78 34.51 -25.53
C GLY A 19 18.02 33.17 -24.85
N SER A 20 17.49 32.10 -25.45
CA SER A 20 17.61 30.75 -24.92
C SER A 20 19.09 30.32 -24.94
N PRO A 21 19.69 29.95 -23.80
CA PRO A 21 20.97 29.28 -23.81
C PRO A 21 20.80 27.94 -24.53
N VAL A 22 21.78 27.60 -25.37
CA VAL A 22 21.91 26.26 -25.96
C VAL A 22 22.05 25.29 -24.78
N HIS A 23 20.96 24.61 -24.41
CA HIS A 23 21.03 23.50 -23.48
C HIS A 23 21.82 22.38 -24.16
N VAL A 24 23.09 22.28 -23.79
CA VAL A 24 23.89 21.08 -24.04
C VAL A 24 23.13 19.95 -23.33
N PHE A 25 22.47 19.10 -24.12
CA PHE A 25 21.95 17.84 -23.61
C PHE A 25 23.14 17.05 -23.08
N ALA A 26 23.32 17.05 -21.76
CA ALA A 26 24.29 16.18 -21.12
C ALA A 26 23.99 14.76 -21.58
N GLU A 27 24.98 14.08 -22.15
CA GLU A 27 24.86 12.67 -22.47
C GLU A 27 24.34 11.93 -21.23
N PRO A 28 23.39 10.98 -21.38
CA PRO A 28 22.87 10.23 -20.26
C PRO A 28 24.05 9.54 -19.58
N ARG A 29 24.41 10.00 -18.38
CA ARG A 29 25.39 9.29 -17.55
C ARG A 29 24.91 7.86 -17.47
N LEU A 30 25.75 6.92 -17.91
CA LEU A 30 25.52 5.51 -17.67
C LEU A 30 25.16 5.36 -16.19
N ALA A 31 24.00 4.76 -15.93
CA ALA A 31 23.55 4.52 -14.56
C ALA A 31 24.67 3.79 -13.80
N ALA A 32 24.90 4.17 -12.55
CA ALA A 32 25.89 3.50 -11.72
C ALA A 32 25.57 1.99 -11.66
N PRO A 33 26.56 1.10 -11.50
CA PRO A 33 26.31 -0.32 -11.29
C PRO A 33 25.31 -0.53 -10.13
N ILE A 34 24.37 -1.47 -10.30
CA ILE A 34 23.28 -1.69 -9.32
C ILE A 34 23.84 -2.00 -7.93
N GLU A 35 24.95 -2.72 -7.85
CA GLU A 35 25.64 -3.02 -6.60
C GLU A 35 26.11 -1.76 -5.86
N ASP A 36 26.57 -0.75 -6.60
CA ASP A 36 27.02 0.50 -6.00
C ASP A 36 25.84 1.36 -5.56
N VAL A 37 24.71 1.31 -6.28
CA VAL A 37 23.47 1.96 -5.84
C VAL A 37 22.92 1.28 -4.59
N ALA A 38 22.87 -0.05 -4.55
CA ALA A 38 22.41 -0.82 -3.40
C ALA A 38 23.25 -0.53 -2.14
N LYS A 39 24.59 -0.48 -2.27
CA LYS A 39 25.48 -0.07 -1.17
C LYS A 39 25.15 1.33 -0.67
N GLN A 40 24.92 2.29 -1.58
CA GLN A 40 24.57 3.66 -1.21
C GLN A 40 23.19 3.76 -0.53
N LEU A 41 22.23 2.91 -0.89
CA LEU A 41 20.93 2.85 -0.20
C LEU A 41 21.03 2.27 1.22
N LEU A 42 21.97 1.35 1.43
CA LEU A 42 22.22 0.68 2.71
C LEU A 42 23.24 1.40 3.61
N ASP A 43 23.82 2.50 3.13
CA ASP A 43 24.76 3.34 3.87
C ASP A 43 24.02 4.24 4.87
N ASP A 44 24.13 3.92 6.16
CA ASP A 44 23.40 4.63 7.22
C ASP A 44 23.82 6.08 7.41
N GLU A 45 24.99 6.47 6.93
CA GLU A 45 25.46 7.86 6.99
C GLU A 45 24.81 8.75 5.92
N ARG A 46 24.22 8.15 4.87
CA ARG A 46 23.59 8.90 3.79
C ARG A 46 22.23 9.47 4.20
N PRO A 47 21.93 10.75 3.97
CA PRO A 47 20.61 11.32 4.28
C PRO A 47 19.47 10.64 3.53
N GLY A 48 18.32 10.49 4.21
CA GLY A 48 17.14 9.85 3.62
C GLY A 48 16.68 10.42 2.27
N PRO A 49 16.58 11.77 2.11
CA PRO A 49 16.18 12.37 0.83
C PRO A 49 17.13 12.05 -0.34
N GLU A 50 18.42 11.86 -0.08
CA GLU A 50 19.39 11.48 -1.12
C GLU A 50 19.17 10.03 -1.56
N ARG A 51 18.90 9.13 -0.60
CA ARG A 51 18.55 7.74 -0.89
C ARG A 51 17.24 7.65 -1.67
N GLU A 52 16.23 8.46 -1.34
CA GLU A 52 14.98 8.55 -2.11
C GLU A 52 15.23 9.04 -3.54
N THR A 53 16.10 10.04 -3.72
CA THR A 53 16.52 10.51 -5.05
C THR A 53 17.17 9.39 -5.87
N LEU A 54 18.01 8.56 -5.24
CA LEU A 54 18.60 7.39 -5.89
C LEU A 54 17.53 6.39 -6.34
N ILE A 55 16.53 6.10 -5.51
CA ILE A 55 15.43 5.20 -5.87
C ILE A 55 14.68 5.73 -7.10
N GLN A 56 14.38 7.04 -7.14
CA GLN A 56 13.69 7.64 -8.28
C GLN A 56 14.53 7.64 -9.56
N ALA A 57 15.83 7.92 -9.44
CA ALA A 57 16.77 7.91 -10.58
C ALA A 57 16.96 6.51 -11.20
N HIS A 58 16.64 5.44 -10.47
CA HIS A 58 16.76 4.05 -10.91
C HIS A 58 15.38 3.37 -11.05
N GLY A 59 14.37 4.12 -11.48
CA GLY A 59 13.05 3.56 -11.83
C GLY A 59 13.19 2.42 -12.85
N GLY A 60 12.47 1.31 -12.64
CA GLY A 60 12.56 0.11 -13.48
C GLY A 60 13.59 -0.93 -12.99
N ALA A 61 14.50 -0.55 -12.09
CA ALA A 61 15.57 -1.41 -11.56
C ALA A 61 15.28 -1.95 -10.13
N ALA A 62 14.02 -1.87 -9.67
CA ALA A 62 13.66 -2.35 -8.34
C ALA A 62 13.97 -3.84 -8.11
N PRO A 63 13.71 -4.78 -9.04
CA PRO A 63 14.06 -6.18 -8.85
C PRO A 63 15.56 -6.39 -8.58
N GLU A 64 16.40 -5.73 -9.36
CA GLU A 64 17.85 -5.84 -9.28
C GLU A 64 18.39 -5.20 -7.99
N LEU A 65 17.84 -4.04 -7.59
CA LEU A 65 18.17 -3.39 -6.31
C LEU A 65 17.75 -4.25 -5.12
N ILE A 66 16.53 -4.79 -5.10
CA ILE A 66 16.05 -5.64 -4.01
C ILE A 66 16.93 -6.89 -3.88
N ALA A 67 17.23 -7.57 -5.00
CA ALA A 67 18.11 -8.74 -5.00
C ALA A 67 19.54 -8.41 -4.53
N ALA A 68 20.06 -7.22 -4.85
CA ALA A 68 21.36 -6.77 -4.37
C ALA A 68 21.33 -6.43 -2.86
N MET A 69 20.26 -5.79 -2.38
CA MET A 69 20.12 -5.35 -1.00
C MET A 69 19.81 -6.51 -0.03
N SER A 70 19.11 -7.56 -0.46
CA SER A 70 18.81 -8.75 0.35
C SER A 70 19.93 -9.79 0.35
N ARG A 71 20.97 -9.60 -0.46
CA ARG A 71 22.09 -10.55 -0.58
C ARG A 71 22.82 -10.71 0.75
N GLY A 72 22.99 -11.97 1.17
CA GLY A 72 23.78 -12.34 2.34
C GLY A 72 23.12 -12.06 3.68
N LEU A 73 21.80 -11.81 3.72
CA LEU A 73 21.07 -11.65 4.99
C LEU A 73 21.11 -12.92 5.86
N GLY A 74 20.96 -14.11 5.25
CA GLY A 74 20.97 -15.37 5.99
C GLY A 74 19.98 -15.35 7.17
N ASP A 75 20.43 -15.80 8.34
CA ASP A 75 19.65 -15.79 9.58
C ASP A 75 19.92 -14.54 10.46
N ASP A 76 20.63 -13.52 9.94
CA ASP A 76 20.93 -12.28 10.67
C ASP A 76 19.73 -11.34 10.67
N LEU A 77 18.80 -11.58 11.59
CA LEU A 77 17.60 -10.75 11.76
C LEU A 77 17.94 -9.30 12.06
N GLN A 78 19.03 -9.00 12.78
CA GLN A 78 19.39 -7.61 13.07
C GLN A 78 19.74 -6.85 11.79
N GLU A 79 20.56 -7.47 10.93
CA GLU A 79 20.91 -6.90 9.64
C GLU A 79 19.69 -6.84 8.70
N GLU A 80 18.83 -7.86 8.68
CA GLU A 80 17.59 -7.85 7.91
C GLU A 80 16.72 -6.65 8.29
N TYR A 81 16.45 -6.45 9.58
CA TYR A 81 15.66 -5.31 10.06
C TYR A 81 16.33 -3.95 9.83
N ARG A 82 17.68 -3.88 9.77
CA ARG A 82 18.38 -2.67 9.35
C ARG A 82 18.13 -2.34 7.88
N ARG A 83 18.08 -3.33 7.00
CA ARG A 83 17.89 -3.14 5.54
C ARG A 83 16.44 -2.97 5.12
N ILE A 84 15.50 -3.60 5.83
CA ILE A 84 14.05 -3.61 5.52
C ILE A 84 13.49 -2.23 5.14
N PRO A 85 13.73 -1.13 5.90
CA PRO A 85 13.13 0.17 5.58
C PRO A 85 13.50 0.71 4.19
N TRP A 86 14.68 0.36 3.67
CA TRP A 86 15.12 0.81 2.33
C TRP A 86 14.70 -0.17 1.23
N ILE A 87 14.73 -1.47 1.52
CA ILE A 87 14.15 -2.50 0.63
C ILE A 87 12.67 -2.21 0.37
N TRP A 88 11.92 -1.89 1.43
CA TRP A 88 10.51 -1.51 1.36
C TRP A 88 10.29 -0.28 0.47
N ARG A 89 11.05 0.80 0.66
CA ARG A 89 10.92 2.03 -0.16
C ARG A 89 11.14 1.76 -1.65
N VAL A 90 12.11 0.91 -2.00
CA VAL A 90 12.34 0.48 -3.39
C VAL A 90 11.10 -0.28 -3.92
N ALA A 91 10.59 -1.23 -3.14
CA ALA A 91 9.43 -2.04 -3.51
C ALA A 91 8.14 -1.23 -3.66
N VAL A 92 7.88 -0.27 -2.75
CA VAL A 92 6.73 0.65 -2.83
C VAL A 92 6.82 1.54 -4.06
N ALA A 93 8.00 2.06 -4.38
CA ALA A 93 8.19 2.88 -5.58
C ALA A 93 7.86 2.08 -6.85
N ALA A 94 8.26 0.81 -6.93
CA ALA A 94 7.88 -0.08 -8.02
C ALA A 94 6.37 -0.39 -8.02
N GLY A 95 5.81 -0.73 -6.86
CA GLY A 95 4.38 -0.99 -6.68
C GLY A 95 3.50 0.15 -7.20
N ARG A 96 3.84 1.40 -6.84
CA ARG A 96 3.11 2.60 -7.27
C ARG A 96 3.21 2.88 -8.77
N ARG A 97 4.33 2.53 -9.41
CA ARG A 97 4.45 2.60 -10.88
C ARG A 97 3.53 1.58 -11.57
N ASN A 98 3.25 0.46 -10.91
CA ASN A 98 2.38 -0.61 -11.40
C ASN A 98 2.78 -1.15 -12.79
N ASP A 99 4.07 -1.07 -13.14
CA ASP A 99 4.60 -1.58 -14.40
C ASP A 99 4.61 -3.12 -14.39
N THR A 100 3.96 -3.73 -15.39
CA THR A 100 3.79 -5.18 -15.46
C THR A 100 5.13 -5.93 -15.46
N ALA A 101 6.09 -5.46 -16.26
CA ALA A 101 7.36 -6.17 -16.43
C ALA A 101 8.24 -6.04 -15.18
N GLU A 102 8.30 -4.85 -14.59
CA GLU A 102 9.02 -4.59 -13.33
C GLU A 102 8.43 -5.40 -12.18
N LEU A 103 7.11 -5.32 -11.94
CA LEU A 103 6.49 -6.03 -10.82
C LEU A 103 6.60 -7.55 -10.96
N ARG A 104 6.48 -8.10 -12.17
CA ARG A 104 6.67 -9.54 -12.40
C ARG A 104 8.09 -9.98 -12.02
N ARG A 105 9.12 -9.25 -12.45
CA ARG A 105 10.51 -9.54 -12.06
C ARG A 105 10.73 -9.36 -10.55
N MET A 106 10.10 -8.36 -9.95
CA MET A 106 10.18 -8.11 -8.51
C MET A 106 9.58 -9.27 -7.71
N LEU A 107 8.43 -9.81 -8.14
CA LEU A 107 7.84 -11.02 -7.52
C LEU A 107 8.76 -12.23 -7.69
N ASP A 108 9.35 -12.41 -8.86
CA ASP A 108 10.25 -13.54 -9.12
C ASP A 108 11.46 -13.58 -8.18
N VAL A 109 12.07 -12.43 -7.88
CA VAL A 109 13.21 -12.36 -6.95
C VAL A 109 12.80 -12.38 -5.47
N SER A 110 11.54 -12.10 -5.14
CA SER A 110 11.10 -11.86 -3.75
C SER A 110 10.23 -12.95 -3.16
N LEU A 111 9.59 -13.79 -3.99
CA LEU A 111 8.83 -14.92 -3.49
C LEU A 111 9.79 -15.98 -2.92
N PRO A 112 9.44 -16.66 -1.81
CA PRO A 112 10.22 -17.81 -1.34
C PRO A 112 10.26 -18.90 -2.42
N ARG A 113 11.32 -19.71 -2.43
CA ARG A 113 11.34 -20.92 -3.26
C ARG A 113 10.49 -22.01 -2.62
N GLU A 114 10.27 -23.08 -3.38
CA GLU A 114 9.54 -24.24 -2.87
C GLU A 114 10.19 -24.81 -1.60
N GLY A 115 9.40 -24.93 -0.53
CA GLY A 115 9.84 -25.44 0.76
C GLY A 115 10.58 -24.44 1.65
N GLU A 116 10.91 -23.24 1.15
CA GLU A 116 11.50 -22.18 1.97
C GLU A 116 10.43 -21.48 2.83
N GLN A 117 10.86 -20.95 3.98
CA GLN A 117 10.00 -20.10 4.81
C GLN A 117 9.88 -18.70 4.19
N LEU A 118 8.79 -18.00 4.53
CA LEU A 118 8.67 -16.58 4.23
C LEU A 118 9.54 -15.80 5.22
N THR A 119 10.54 -15.08 4.74
CA THR A 119 11.35 -14.18 5.58
C THR A 119 10.70 -12.80 5.69
N ASP A 120 11.20 -11.99 6.61
CA ASP A 120 10.57 -10.73 6.96
C ASP A 120 10.71 -9.70 5.82
N TRP A 121 11.88 -9.61 5.17
CA TRP A 121 12.08 -8.74 4.03
C TRP A 121 11.19 -9.14 2.83
N GLN A 122 10.92 -10.43 2.66
CA GLN A 122 10.05 -10.92 1.57
C GLN A 122 8.60 -10.49 1.82
N ALA A 123 8.10 -10.64 3.06
CA ALA A 123 6.77 -10.19 3.43
C ALA A 123 6.59 -8.68 3.18
N VAL A 124 7.62 -7.89 3.54
CA VAL A 124 7.65 -6.44 3.32
C VAL A 124 7.66 -6.08 1.83
N VAL A 125 8.42 -6.78 0.99
CA VAL A 125 8.45 -6.52 -0.46
C VAL A 125 7.12 -6.91 -1.12
N VAL A 126 6.58 -8.08 -0.78
CA VAL A 126 5.40 -8.62 -1.45
C VAL A 126 4.12 -7.94 -0.94
N GLY A 127 3.91 -7.90 0.37
CA GLY A 127 2.75 -7.27 0.99
C GLY A 127 2.84 -5.75 1.00
N GLY A 128 3.92 -5.21 1.58
CA GLY A 128 4.14 -3.77 1.74
C GLY A 128 4.58 -3.05 0.47
N GLY A 129 5.24 -3.74 -0.46
CA GLY A 129 5.68 -3.18 -1.73
C GLY A 129 4.67 -3.41 -2.86
N ALA A 130 4.52 -4.66 -3.28
CA ALA A 130 3.70 -5.01 -4.45
C ALA A 130 2.20 -4.81 -4.19
N VAL A 131 1.63 -5.47 -3.17
CA VAL A 131 0.18 -5.43 -2.90
C VAL A 131 -0.25 -4.01 -2.51
N MET A 132 0.44 -3.38 -1.56
CA MET A 132 0.14 -2.01 -1.17
C MET A 132 0.35 -1.02 -2.32
N GLY A 133 1.45 -1.11 -3.06
CA GLY A 133 1.73 -0.18 -4.15
C GLY A 133 0.73 -0.29 -5.31
N VAL A 134 0.27 -1.50 -5.65
CA VAL A 134 -0.83 -1.72 -6.61
C VAL A 134 -2.11 -1.03 -6.15
N SER A 135 -2.39 -1.10 -4.85
CA SER A 135 -3.56 -0.45 -4.24
C SER A 135 -3.45 1.08 -4.28
N ASP A 136 -2.27 1.61 -3.97
CA ASP A 136 -1.94 3.05 -4.08
C ASP A 136 -2.06 3.55 -5.53
N ALA A 137 -1.78 2.69 -6.51
CA ALA A 137 -1.98 2.97 -7.93
C ALA A 137 -3.45 2.88 -8.38
N GLY A 138 -4.38 2.62 -7.45
CA GLY A 138 -5.83 2.58 -7.68
C GLY A 138 -6.37 1.23 -8.16
N ALA A 139 -5.51 0.23 -8.38
CA ALA A 139 -5.91 -1.10 -8.83
C ALA A 139 -6.32 -2.00 -7.64
N TRP A 140 -7.00 -3.10 -7.95
CA TRP A 140 -7.40 -4.11 -6.97
C TRP A 140 -6.34 -5.23 -6.95
N PRO A 141 -5.62 -5.45 -5.84
CA PRO A 141 -4.55 -6.45 -5.79
C PRO A 141 -5.00 -7.86 -6.18
N ALA A 142 -6.17 -8.30 -5.73
CA ALA A 142 -6.70 -9.63 -6.06
C ALA A 142 -6.93 -9.85 -7.56
N GLU A 143 -7.14 -8.77 -8.33
CA GLU A 143 -7.28 -8.82 -9.80
C GLU A 143 -5.92 -8.64 -10.48
N ARG A 144 -5.14 -7.66 -9.99
CA ARG A 144 -3.88 -7.27 -10.62
C ARG A 144 -2.78 -8.31 -10.45
N ILE A 145 -2.64 -8.94 -9.30
CA ILE A 145 -1.56 -9.91 -9.09
C ILE A 145 -1.68 -11.10 -10.06
N PRO A 146 -2.84 -11.77 -10.23
CA PRO A 146 -2.99 -12.83 -11.24
C PRO A 146 -2.53 -12.42 -12.65
N GLU A 147 -2.78 -11.18 -13.08
CA GLU A 147 -2.30 -10.67 -14.36
C GLU A 147 -0.76 -10.62 -14.44
N LEU A 148 -0.10 -10.19 -13.36
CA LEU A 148 1.37 -10.13 -13.29
C LEU A 148 2.01 -11.52 -13.39
N LEU A 149 1.38 -12.52 -12.74
CA LEU A 149 1.82 -13.92 -12.78
C LEU A 149 1.71 -14.50 -14.20
N GLY A 150 0.73 -14.05 -14.99
CA GLY A 150 0.52 -14.46 -16.38
C GLY A 150 0.40 -15.99 -16.50
N ASP A 151 1.16 -16.61 -17.40
CA ASP A 151 1.16 -18.07 -17.59
C ASP A 151 2.28 -18.82 -16.83
N SER A 152 3.04 -18.14 -15.95
CA SER A 152 4.11 -18.80 -15.21
C SER A 152 3.55 -19.74 -14.14
N ALA A 153 3.64 -21.05 -14.37
CA ALA A 153 3.24 -22.06 -13.40
C ALA A 153 4.06 -21.97 -12.10
N ASP A 154 5.36 -21.69 -12.21
CA ASP A 154 6.27 -21.51 -11.06
C ASP A 154 5.83 -20.33 -10.18
N LEU A 155 5.64 -19.14 -10.77
CA LEU A 155 5.23 -17.97 -10.01
C LEU A 155 3.86 -18.14 -9.37
N LYS A 156 2.92 -18.81 -10.07
CA LYS A 156 1.60 -19.14 -9.50
C LYS A 156 1.72 -20.07 -8.29
N ALA A 157 2.55 -21.09 -8.36
CA ALA A 157 2.77 -22.02 -7.25
C ALA A 157 3.40 -21.31 -6.05
N ARG A 158 4.48 -20.54 -6.27
CA ARG A 158 5.15 -19.75 -5.23
C ARG A 158 4.23 -18.68 -4.64
N TRP A 159 3.38 -18.05 -5.45
CA TRP A 159 2.36 -17.12 -4.98
C TRP A 159 1.32 -17.80 -4.07
N GLY A 160 0.81 -18.95 -4.47
CA GLY A 160 -0.11 -19.73 -3.63
C GLY A 160 0.50 -20.07 -2.27
N ALA A 161 1.75 -20.55 -2.27
CA ALA A 161 2.48 -20.87 -1.05
C ALA A 161 2.73 -19.64 -0.16
N VAL A 162 3.15 -18.50 -0.75
CA VAL A 162 3.48 -17.29 0.03
C VAL A 162 2.27 -16.73 0.78
N VAL A 163 1.07 -16.85 0.20
CA VAL A 163 -0.17 -16.39 0.82
C VAL A 163 -0.51 -17.22 2.07
N ASP A 164 -0.30 -18.53 2.02
CA ASP A 164 -0.49 -19.41 3.19
C ASP A 164 0.58 -19.13 4.27
N LEU A 165 1.84 -18.94 3.86
CA LEU A 165 2.93 -18.56 4.78
C LEU A 165 2.67 -17.20 5.45
N ALA A 166 2.18 -16.21 4.71
CA ALA A 166 1.82 -14.89 5.24
C ALA A 166 0.68 -14.97 6.27
N SER A 167 -0.29 -15.86 6.07
CA SER A 167 -1.36 -16.09 7.04
C SER A 167 -0.82 -16.61 8.38
N ALA A 168 0.14 -17.54 8.34
CA ALA A 168 0.81 -18.00 9.55
C ALA A 168 1.67 -16.89 10.19
N MET A 169 2.44 -16.15 9.38
CA MET A 169 3.29 -15.05 9.83
C MET A 169 2.51 -13.92 10.52
N ALA A 170 1.35 -13.53 9.97
CA ALA A 170 0.50 -12.49 10.56
C ALA A 170 0.10 -12.83 12.01
N ASP A 171 -0.13 -14.12 12.31
CA ASP A 171 -0.49 -14.61 13.64
C ASP A 171 0.73 -15.02 14.50
N HIS A 172 1.94 -15.02 13.94
CA HIS A 172 3.16 -15.37 14.66
C HIS A 172 3.67 -14.17 15.48
N GLU A 173 3.25 -14.10 16.75
CA GLU A 173 3.58 -13.00 17.67
C GLU A 173 5.06 -12.59 17.78
N PRO A 174 6.03 -13.51 17.71
CA PRO A 174 7.45 -13.14 17.71
C PRO A 174 7.90 -12.31 16.51
N THR A 175 7.16 -12.36 15.39
CA THR A 175 7.44 -11.54 14.21
C THR A 175 7.19 -10.06 14.54
N ASN A 176 8.05 -9.15 14.05
CA ASN A 176 7.85 -7.73 14.25
C ASN A 176 6.48 -7.28 13.70
N THR A 177 5.83 -6.37 14.41
CA THR A 177 4.51 -5.84 14.07
C THR A 177 4.44 -5.28 12.65
N GLY A 178 5.47 -4.58 12.16
CA GLY A 178 5.50 -4.05 10.79
C GLY A 178 5.48 -5.14 9.73
N THR A 179 6.26 -6.21 9.93
CA THR A 179 6.25 -7.39 9.06
C THR A 179 4.89 -8.10 9.09
N ARG A 180 4.29 -8.24 10.28
CA ARG A 180 2.93 -8.81 10.44
C ARG A 180 1.87 -7.95 9.76
N TYR A 181 2.02 -6.63 9.78
CA TYR A 181 1.18 -5.70 9.02
C TYR A 181 1.25 -6.02 7.52
N ASP A 182 2.45 -6.18 6.96
CA ASP A 182 2.61 -6.48 5.53
C ASP A 182 2.08 -7.88 5.17
N ALA A 183 2.23 -8.85 6.08
CA ALA A 183 1.62 -10.17 5.93
C ALA A 183 0.07 -10.09 5.89
N LEU A 184 -0.56 -9.23 6.68
CA LEU A 184 -2.01 -8.98 6.61
C LEU A 184 -2.43 -8.38 5.27
N ARG A 185 -1.64 -7.47 4.69
CA ARG A 185 -1.89 -6.93 3.34
C ARG A 185 -1.88 -8.07 2.31
N LEU A 186 -0.90 -8.95 2.41
CA LEU A 186 -0.70 -10.05 1.48
C LEU A 186 -1.87 -11.03 1.47
N ILE A 187 -2.39 -11.45 2.63
CA ILE A 187 -3.46 -12.45 2.66
C ILE A 187 -4.78 -11.97 2.02
N ALA A 188 -5.03 -10.66 1.92
CA ALA A 188 -6.25 -10.13 1.30
C ALA A 188 -6.45 -10.59 -0.16
N VAL A 189 -5.36 -10.86 -0.88
CA VAL A 189 -5.39 -11.29 -2.28
C VAL A 189 -6.02 -12.68 -2.49
N ASP A 190 -6.14 -13.47 -1.41
CA ASP A 190 -6.72 -14.82 -1.41
C ASP A 190 -8.25 -14.82 -1.29
N GLY A 191 -8.85 -13.63 -1.22
CA GLY A 191 -10.28 -13.43 -1.17
C GLY A 191 -10.89 -13.55 0.23
N TRP A 192 -12.10 -12.98 0.36
CA TRP A 192 -12.80 -12.88 1.63
C TRP A 192 -13.19 -14.24 2.21
N THR A 193 -13.62 -15.18 1.38
CA THR A 193 -14.06 -16.51 1.83
C THR A 193 -12.99 -17.25 2.64
N ARG A 194 -11.72 -17.14 2.25
CA ARG A 194 -10.61 -17.83 2.94
C ARG A 194 -10.07 -17.03 4.12
N ARG A 195 -10.01 -15.69 4.03
CA ARG A 195 -9.26 -14.84 4.98
C ARG A 195 -10.11 -13.87 5.79
N GLY A 196 -11.40 -13.76 5.51
CA GLY A 196 -12.29 -12.80 6.14
C GLY A 196 -12.37 -12.97 7.65
N GLU A 197 -12.39 -14.21 8.16
CA GLU A 197 -12.38 -14.46 9.60
C GLU A 197 -11.09 -13.94 10.26
N GLN A 198 -9.93 -14.27 9.68
CA GLN A 198 -8.63 -13.83 10.18
C GLN A 198 -8.52 -12.30 10.17
N LEU A 199 -8.85 -11.66 9.05
CA LEU A 199 -8.85 -10.19 8.93
C LEU A 199 -9.78 -9.54 9.96
N THR A 200 -10.98 -10.10 10.17
CA THR A 200 -11.95 -9.59 11.14
C THR A 200 -11.44 -9.62 12.57
N ARG A 201 -10.57 -10.59 12.96
CA ARG A 201 -9.94 -10.59 14.29
C ARG A 201 -9.11 -9.33 14.52
N TYR A 202 -8.38 -8.89 13.50
CA TYR A 202 -7.52 -7.71 13.57
C TYR A 202 -8.27 -6.38 13.41
N LEU A 203 -9.50 -6.38 12.87
CA LEU A 203 -10.36 -5.18 12.81
C LEU A 203 -10.96 -4.78 14.17
N ARG A 204 -10.87 -5.64 15.19
CA ARG A 204 -11.49 -5.39 16.50
C ARG A 204 -10.89 -4.17 17.20
N LYS A 205 -11.71 -3.50 18.00
CA LYS A 205 -11.27 -2.45 18.93
C LYS A 205 -10.26 -3.03 19.92
N GLY A 206 -9.17 -2.30 20.17
CA GLY A 206 -8.11 -2.72 21.10
C GLY A 206 -7.03 -3.60 20.48
N THR A 207 -7.17 -4.02 19.23
CA THR A 207 -6.03 -4.58 18.46
C THR A 207 -4.92 -3.53 18.36
N HIS A 208 -3.65 -3.97 18.37
CA HIS A 208 -2.51 -3.09 18.16
C HIS A 208 -2.73 -2.19 16.93
N ALA A 209 -2.52 -0.88 17.06
CA ALA A 209 -2.93 0.11 16.07
C ALA A 209 -2.38 -0.20 14.66
N GLU A 210 -1.12 -0.61 14.56
CA GLU A 210 -0.50 -1.00 13.30
C GLU A 210 -1.10 -2.28 12.71
N LEU A 211 -1.39 -3.32 13.51
CA LEU A 211 -2.02 -4.54 12.98
C LEU A 211 -3.46 -4.27 12.53
N GLN A 212 -4.19 -3.41 13.27
CA GLN A 212 -5.51 -2.95 12.87
C GLN A 212 -5.42 -2.15 11.56
N MET A 213 -4.39 -1.30 11.38
CA MET A 213 -4.13 -0.60 10.13
C MET A 213 -3.94 -1.58 8.96
N GLY A 214 -3.19 -2.66 9.19
CA GLY A 214 -2.95 -3.72 8.20
C GLY A 214 -4.23 -4.40 7.78
N ALA A 215 -5.07 -4.77 8.75
CA ALA A 215 -6.36 -5.40 8.50
C ALA A 215 -7.38 -4.47 7.82
N VAL A 216 -7.41 -3.19 8.20
CA VAL A 216 -8.25 -2.18 7.53
C VAL A 216 -7.85 -2.04 6.07
N SER A 217 -6.55 -1.87 5.81
CA SER A 217 -6.02 -1.72 4.45
C SER A 217 -6.29 -2.98 3.63
N ALA A 218 -6.00 -4.16 4.20
CA ALA A 218 -6.24 -5.46 3.59
C ALA A 218 -7.71 -5.63 3.21
N THR A 219 -8.63 -5.36 4.13
CA THR A 219 -10.08 -5.46 3.88
C THR A 219 -10.55 -4.44 2.82
N ALA A 220 -9.96 -3.24 2.81
CA ALA A 220 -10.24 -2.22 1.81
C ALA A 220 -9.85 -2.64 0.37
N ASP A 221 -8.94 -3.61 0.22
CA ASP A 221 -8.48 -4.16 -1.05
C ASP A 221 -9.27 -5.38 -1.54
N VAL A 222 -10.26 -5.83 -0.79
CA VAL A 222 -11.09 -6.99 -1.16
C VAL A 222 -12.43 -6.52 -1.74
N ARG A 223 -12.65 -6.73 -3.05
CA ARG A 223 -13.91 -6.40 -3.73
C ARG A 223 -15.00 -7.44 -3.44
N ASP A 224 -15.42 -7.49 -2.18
CA ASP A 224 -16.47 -8.37 -1.68
C ASP A 224 -17.45 -7.57 -0.80
N PRO A 225 -18.78 -7.75 -0.95
CA PRO A 225 -19.76 -7.10 -0.07
C PRO A 225 -19.56 -7.41 1.42
N ALA A 226 -19.13 -8.62 1.78
CA ALA A 226 -18.88 -8.98 3.17
C ALA A 226 -17.63 -8.31 3.75
N ALA A 227 -16.61 -8.05 2.93
CA ALA A 227 -15.47 -7.21 3.32
C ALA A 227 -15.91 -5.76 3.59
N THR A 228 -16.80 -5.24 2.75
CA THR A 228 -17.40 -3.91 2.93
C THR A 228 -18.16 -3.84 4.26
N GLN A 229 -19.01 -4.84 4.54
CA GLN A 229 -19.74 -4.90 5.81
C GLN A 229 -18.81 -5.00 7.02
N ALA A 230 -17.71 -5.76 6.92
CA ALA A 230 -16.73 -5.87 7.99
C ALA A 230 -16.06 -4.52 8.32
N LEU A 231 -15.72 -3.72 7.29
CA LEU A 231 -15.20 -2.36 7.51
C LEU A 231 -16.25 -1.46 8.17
N LEU A 232 -17.50 -1.48 7.69
CA LEU A 232 -18.58 -0.68 8.27
C LEU A 232 -18.81 -1.01 9.75
N ASN A 233 -18.80 -2.30 10.09
CA ASN A 233 -18.95 -2.75 11.48
C ASN A 233 -17.76 -2.33 12.36
N ALA A 234 -16.55 -2.26 11.79
CA ALA A 234 -15.35 -1.89 12.53
C ALA A 234 -15.25 -0.38 12.78
N LEU A 235 -15.76 0.46 11.88
CA LEU A 235 -15.60 1.93 11.88
C LEU A 235 -15.72 2.60 13.26
N PRO A 236 -16.75 2.32 14.10
CA PRO A 236 -16.90 2.98 15.40
C PRO A 236 -15.82 2.62 16.42
N GLY A 237 -15.15 1.48 16.23
CA GLY A 237 -14.09 0.97 17.10
C GLY A 237 -12.67 1.28 16.63
N LEU A 238 -12.51 1.91 15.46
CA LEU A 238 -11.21 2.27 14.91
C LEU A 238 -10.67 3.56 15.52
N GLU A 239 -9.36 3.58 15.75
CA GLU A 239 -8.58 4.80 16.02
C GLU A 239 -8.67 5.78 14.84
N GLU A 240 -8.42 7.07 15.08
CA GLU A 240 -8.64 8.14 14.10
C GLU A 240 -7.96 7.86 12.74
N GLU A 241 -6.67 7.52 12.74
CA GLU A 241 -5.92 7.27 11.49
C GLU A 241 -6.41 6.01 10.76
N ASN A 242 -6.73 4.94 11.49
CA ASN A 242 -7.28 3.72 10.91
C ASN A 242 -8.69 3.95 10.35
N ARG A 243 -9.48 4.83 10.99
CA ARG A 243 -10.80 5.23 10.48
C ARG A 243 -10.70 5.98 9.17
N LYS A 244 -9.77 6.92 9.03
CA LYS A 244 -9.51 7.63 7.76
C LYS A 244 -9.17 6.67 6.63
N LEU A 245 -8.36 5.64 6.91
CA LEU A 245 -8.04 4.59 5.93
C LEU A 245 -9.26 3.74 5.57
N ALA A 246 -10.07 3.35 6.55
CA ALA A 246 -11.31 2.60 6.31
C ALA A 246 -12.30 3.40 5.45
N LEU A 247 -12.49 4.69 5.75
CA LEU A 247 -13.33 5.59 4.95
C LEU A 247 -12.81 5.70 3.52
N ARG A 248 -11.50 5.90 3.31
CA ARG A 248 -10.90 5.89 1.96
C ARG A 248 -11.19 4.58 1.21
N GLY A 249 -11.11 3.45 1.89
CA GLY A 249 -11.46 2.13 1.34
C GLY A 249 -12.93 2.03 0.93
N LEU A 250 -13.85 2.54 1.74
CA LEU A 250 -15.29 2.59 1.47
C LEU A 250 -15.64 3.57 0.34
N MET A 251 -14.79 4.56 0.06
CA MET A 251 -15.00 5.50 -1.04
C MET A 251 -14.59 4.96 -2.42
N ARG A 252 -13.99 3.77 -2.53
CA ARG A 252 -13.41 3.26 -3.79
C ARG A 252 -14.43 2.94 -4.89
N THR A 253 -15.68 2.64 -4.55
CA THR A 253 -16.73 2.22 -5.49
C THR A 253 -18.08 2.77 -5.08
N GLU A 254 -18.99 2.99 -6.03
CA GLU A 254 -20.33 3.48 -5.75
C GLU A 254 -21.10 2.56 -4.78
N ASP A 255 -21.04 1.24 -4.95
CA ASP A 255 -21.70 0.28 -4.04
C ASP A 255 -21.27 0.43 -2.57
N ARG A 256 -19.98 0.67 -2.34
CA ARG A 256 -19.43 0.89 -1.00
C ARG A 256 -19.83 2.24 -0.42
N GLN A 257 -19.91 3.28 -1.26
CA GLN A 257 -20.40 4.60 -0.85
C GLN A 257 -21.88 4.55 -0.46
N LEU A 258 -22.70 3.84 -1.23
CA LEU A 258 -24.10 3.58 -0.91
C LEU A 258 -24.24 2.81 0.40
N ALA A 259 -23.45 1.75 0.60
CA ALA A 259 -23.44 0.98 1.85
C ALA A 259 -23.02 1.83 3.06
N LEU A 260 -22.05 2.74 2.89
CA LEU A 260 -21.63 3.69 3.92
C LEU A 260 -22.76 4.65 4.30
N LEU A 261 -23.41 5.27 3.32
CA LEU A 261 -24.54 6.15 3.57
C LEU A 261 -25.72 5.40 4.20
N GLU A 262 -26.02 4.19 3.75
CA GLU A 262 -27.06 3.35 4.33
C GLU A 262 -26.80 3.00 5.80
N ALA A 263 -25.55 2.71 6.15
CA ALA A 263 -25.15 2.45 7.54
C ALA A 263 -25.40 3.68 8.44
N VAL A 264 -25.17 4.89 7.92
CA VAL A 264 -25.51 6.13 8.65
C VAL A 264 -27.02 6.32 8.72
N ARG A 265 -27.75 6.14 7.62
CA ARG A 265 -29.22 6.29 7.55
C ARG A 265 -29.95 5.38 8.54
N THR A 266 -29.46 4.16 8.69
CA THR A 266 -30.05 3.14 9.57
C THR A 266 -29.59 3.26 11.03
N GLY A 267 -28.67 4.20 11.33
CA GLY A 267 -28.18 4.43 12.67
C GLY A 267 -27.17 3.39 13.16
N ALA A 268 -26.53 2.63 12.26
CA ALA A 268 -25.42 1.75 12.63
C ALA A 268 -24.26 2.57 13.24
N PHE A 269 -24.09 3.80 12.76
CA PHE A 269 -23.30 4.85 13.38
C PHE A 269 -23.76 6.24 12.92
N THR A 270 -23.30 7.27 13.61
CA THR A 270 -23.65 8.67 13.35
C THR A 270 -22.73 9.30 12.28
N ALA A 271 -23.23 10.35 11.61
CA ALA A 271 -22.52 11.03 10.54
C ALA A 271 -21.23 11.73 11.00
N ASP A 272 -21.08 12.01 12.29
CA ASP A 272 -19.87 12.54 12.95
C ASP A 272 -18.64 11.62 12.82
N LEU A 273 -18.84 10.33 12.55
CA LEU A 273 -17.73 9.42 12.24
C LEU A 273 -17.12 9.66 10.85
N LEU A 274 -17.82 10.35 9.95
CA LEU A 274 -17.31 10.68 8.62
C LEU A 274 -16.45 11.95 8.71
N ASP A 275 -15.22 11.87 8.22
CA ASP A 275 -14.36 13.06 8.12
C ASP A 275 -14.88 14.05 7.06
N ALA A 276 -14.42 15.30 7.16
CA ALA A 276 -14.84 16.36 6.25
C ALA A 276 -14.57 16.04 4.77
N PRO A 277 -13.39 15.51 4.37
CA PRO A 277 -13.13 15.11 2.99
C PRO A 277 -14.12 14.05 2.48
N THR A 278 -14.48 13.06 3.30
CA THR A 278 -15.43 12.01 2.92
C THR A 278 -16.83 12.59 2.71
N ARG A 279 -17.29 13.46 3.62
CA ARG A 279 -18.60 14.12 3.51
C ARG A 279 -18.69 15.00 2.25
N GLU A 280 -17.64 15.76 1.95
CA GLU A 280 -17.55 16.59 0.74
C GLU A 280 -17.60 15.72 -0.51
N ALA A 281 -16.78 14.65 -0.59
CA ALA A 281 -16.75 13.73 -1.72
C ALA A 281 -18.11 13.03 -1.96
N LEU A 282 -18.86 12.69 -0.91
CA LEU A 282 -20.20 12.11 -1.03
C LEU A 282 -21.21 13.13 -1.60
N ARG A 283 -21.17 14.39 -1.14
CA ARG A 283 -22.05 15.47 -1.64
C ARG A 283 -21.74 15.84 -3.10
N GLU A 284 -20.47 15.74 -3.50
CA GLU A 284 -19.99 16.03 -4.85
C GLU A 284 -19.92 14.79 -5.76
N SER A 285 -20.43 13.64 -5.31
CA SER A 285 -20.37 12.39 -6.06
C SER A 285 -20.96 12.55 -7.46
N ARG A 286 -20.39 11.83 -8.44
CA ARG A 286 -20.94 11.83 -9.81
C ARG A 286 -22.27 11.08 -9.90
N SER A 287 -22.49 10.11 -9.03
CA SER A 287 -23.75 9.37 -8.93
C SER A 287 -24.86 10.26 -8.34
N PRO A 288 -25.97 10.50 -9.07
CA PRO A 288 -27.11 11.25 -8.54
C PRO A 288 -27.71 10.64 -7.27
N GLU A 289 -27.75 9.32 -7.20
CA GLU A 289 -28.28 8.57 -6.05
C GLU A 289 -27.46 8.84 -4.78
N ILE A 290 -26.13 8.77 -4.89
CA ILE A 290 -25.23 9.06 -3.76
C ILE A 290 -25.38 10.51 -3.30
N ARG A 291 -25.49 11.47 -4.22
CA ARG A 291 -25.69 12.89 -3.85
C ARG A 291 -27.02 13.13 -3.13
N GLU A 292 -28.10 12.54 -3.62
CA GLU A 292 -29.43 12.67 -3.01
C GLU A 292 -29.43 12.09 -1.59
N LEU A 293 -28.89 10.88 -1.43
CA LEU A 293 -28.81 10.22 -0.15
C LEU A 293 -27.89 10.97 0.83
N ALA A 294 -26.75 11.47 0.36
CA ALA A 294 -25.85 12.31 1.15
C ALA A 294 -26.51 13.62 1.57
N ALA A 295 -27.30 14.27 0.72
CA ALA A 295 -28.04 15.49 1.06
C ALA A 295 -29.08 15.24 2.15
N GLN A 296 -29.76 14.09 2.14
CA GLN A 296 -30.74 13.73 3.17
C GLN A 296 -30.07 13.46 4.52
N ILE A 297 -28.95 12.74 4.52
CA ILE A 297 -28.30 12.24 5.74
C ILE A 297 -27.38 13.31 6.37
N LEU A 298 -26.67 14.09 5.54
CA LEU A 298 -25.63 15.00 5.99
C LEU A 298 -26.10 16.47 6.11
N ALA A 299 -27.38 16.76 5.90
CA ALA A 299 -27.96 18.10 6.09
C ALA A 299 -28.42 18.37 7.53
N VAL A 300 -28.43 17.35 8.39
CA VAL A 300 -28.83 17.45 9.80
C VAL A 300 -27.58 17.73 10.65
N GLU A 301 -27.06 18.96 10.57
CA GLU A 301 -26.09 19.52 11.53
C GLU A 301 -26.45 20.97 11.89
#